data_AF-A0A971L2X9-F1
#
_entry.id   AF-A0A971L2X9-F1
#
_cell.length_a   1.000
_cell.length_b   1.000
_cell.length_c   1.000
_cell.angle_alpha   90.00
_cell.angle_beta   90.00
_cell.angle_gamma   90.00
#
_symmetry.space_group_name_H-M   'P 1'
#
loop_
_entity.id
_entity.type
_entity.pdbx_description
1 polymer ?
#
loop_
_entity_poly.entity_id
_entity_poly.type
_entity_poly.pdbx_seq_one_letter_code
_entity_poly.pdbx_strand_id
1 'polypeptide(L)'
;MKDHQKVDAPIYYPVSFLGEDINLRVFEDFKINSGGNDPSLRVSGGRVVLFINGDVEMNGGASIQIDSDSSLTLIVTGDFKLTGGFEFLNKSAVNNKGEPLFTLLSTFIGKKGAVKISGGTKLYGVIYALSDLDLGGSGTLVGQAFGANINANGGTAVEYQQAVAGDSSDSSYSPELDSNFQIDY
;
A
#
# COMPACT_ATOMS: atom_id res chain seq x y z
N MET A 1 24.80 6.42 16.64
CA MET A 1 23.66 7.15 17.24
C MET A 1 22.61 7.23 16.14
N LYS A 2 21.57 6.40 16.20
CA LYS A 2 20.56 6.28 15.13
C LYS A 2 19.49 7.34 15.37
N ASP A 3 19.36 8.31 14.47
CA ASP A 3 18.23 9.23 14.47
C ASP A 3 16.99 8.45 14.04
N HIS A 4 16.16 8.08 15.01
CA HIS A 4 14.78 7.71 14.74
C HIS A 4 14.03 9.01 14.47
N GLN A 5 13.52 9.19 13.25
CA GLN A 5 12.74 10.37 12.89
C GLN A 5 11.43 10.37 13.68
N LYS A 6 11.42 11.08 14.81
CA LYS A 6 10.22 11.31 15.62
C LYS A 6 9.46 12.45 14.95
N VAL A 7 8.45 12.12 14.15
CA VAL A 7 7.61 13.12 13.49
C VAL A 7 6.38 13.37 14.36
N ASP A 8 6.30 14.55 14.97
CA ASP A 8 5.08 15.04 15.63
C ASP A 8 4.10 15.49 14.55
N ALA A 9 3.38 14.53 13.96
CA ALA A 9 2.32 14.82 13.00
C ALA A 9 1.03 15.24 13.75
N PRO A 10 0.33 16.29 13.29
CA PRO A 10 -0.94 16.69 13.88
C PRO A 10 -1.93 15.53 13.80
N ILE A 11 -2.56 15.20 14.94
CA ILE A 11 -3.67 14.25 15.01
C ILE A 11 -4.93 15.04 14.71
N TYR A 12 -5.61 14.70 13.63
CA TYR A 12 -6.96 15.22 13.37
C TYR A 12 -7.98 14.32 14.06
N TYR A 13 -8.91 14.94 14.79
CA TYR A 13 -10.09 14.36 15.46
C TYR A 13 -10.88 13.40 14.55
N PRO A 14 -11.67 12.45 15.09
CA PRO A 14 -12.13 11.27 14.34
C PRO A 14 -12.73 11.66 12.99
N VAL A 15 -12.08 11.16 11.94
CA VAL A 15 -12.54 11.28 10.57
C VAL A 15 -13.18 9.93 10.24
N SER A 16 -14.40 9.95 9.70
CA SER A 16 -15.00 8.71 9.21
C SER A 16 -14.34 8.34 7.88
N PHE A 17 -13.73 7.15 7.83
CA PHE A 17 -13.18 6.57 6.60
C PHE A 17 -13.80 5.21 6.39
N LEU A 18 -14.44 5.02 5.23
CA LEU A 18 -15.21 3.81 4.92
C LEU A 18 -16.27 3.45 6.00
N GLY A 19 -16.82 4.46 6.68
CA GLY A 19 -17.82 4.26 7.73
C GLY A 19 -17.25 3.93 9.11
N GLU A 20 -15.92 3.87 9.29
CA GLU A 20 -15.26 3.69 10.58
C GLU A 20 -14.59 4.97 11.06
N ASP A 21 -14.63 5.24 12.37
CA ASP A 21 -13.85 6.31 12.98
C ASP A 21 -12.37 5.91 13.01
N ILE A 22 -11.53 6.69 12.33
CA ILE A 22 -10.09 6.41 12.25
C ILE A 22 -9.25 7.55 12.84
N ASN A 23 -8.06 7.18 13.34
CA ASN A 23 -7.00 8.13 13.65
C ASN A 23 -6.24 8.45 12.35
N LEU A 24 -6.54 9.60 11.75
CA LEU A 24 -5.86 10.06 10.53
C LEU A 24 -4.62 10.88 10.91
N ARG A 25 -3.46 10.50 10.36
CA ARG A 25 -2.26 11.34 10.38
C ARG A 25 -1.99 11.91 8.99
N VAL A 26 -1.79 13.22 8.94
CA VAL A 26 -1.53 13.96 7.71
C VAL A 26 -0.06 14.37 7.64
N PHE A 27 0.56 14.16 6.49
CA PHE A 27 1.91 14.60 6.18
C PHE A 27 1.91 15.33 4.83
N GLU A 28 2.80 16.29 4.64
CA GLU A 28 3.01 16.89 3.31
C GLU A 28 3.77 15.91 2.41
N ASP A 29 4.95 15.46 2.84
CA ASP A 29 5.70 14.40 2.17
C ASP A 29 6.05 13.29 3.16
N PHE A 30 6.32 12.08 2.64
CA PHE A 30 6.76 10.95 3.45
C PHE A 30 7.95 10.25 2.82
N LYS A 31 9.08 10.22 3.55
CA LYS A 31 10.34 9.66 3.03
C LYS A 31 10.98 8.70 4.02
N ILE A 32 11.41 7.54 3.52
CA ILE A 32 12.26 6.59 4.22
C ILE A 32 13.40 6.20 3.28
N ASN A 33 14.62 6.62 3.57
CA ASN A 33 15.74 6.56 2.64
C ASN A 33 17.03 5.97 3.23
N SER A 34 16.94 5.35 4.41
CA SER A 34 18.09 4.75 5.09
C SER A 34 17.68 3.48 5.85
N GLY A 35 18.50 2.43 5.70
CA GLY A 35 18.33 1.13 6.34
C GLY A 35 19.23 0.91 7.56
N GLY A 36 19.04 -0.24 8.22
CA GLY A 36 19.83 -0.68 9.36
C GLY A 36 19.36 -2.05 9.87
N ASN A 37 19.88 -2.50 11.00
CA ASN A 37 19.51 -3.81 11.58
C ASN A 37 18.07 -3.90 12.12
N ASP A 38 17.41 -2.76 12.34
CA ASP A 38 16.05 -2.66 12.84
C ASP A 38 15.15 -2.15 11.70
N PRO A 39 13.85 -2.46 11.68
CA PRO A 39 12.94 -1.91 10.68
C PRO A 39 12.97 -0.38 10.71
N SER A 40 13.13 0.25 9.54
CA SER A 40 13.10 1.71 9.40
C SER A 40 11.73 2.29 9.77
N LEU A 41 10.65 1.52 9.58
CA LEU A 41 9.30 1.82 10.04
C LEU A 41 8.63 0.57 10.62
N ARG A 42 8.00 0.70 11.79
CA ARG A 42 7.12 -0.31 12.35
C ARG A 42 5.69 0.21 12.47
N VAL A 43 4.73 -0.54 11.95
CA VAL A 43 3.29 -0.26 12.04
C VAL A 43 2.66 -1.25 13.01
N SER A 44 1.95 -0.74 14.00
CA SER A 44 1.28 -1.53 15.03
C SER A 44 0.03 -0.80 15.52
N GLY A 45 -0.89 -1.51 16.18
CA GLY A 45 -2.10 -0.92 16.77
C GLY A 45 -3.38 -1.10 15.95
N GLY A 46 -3.44 -2.10 15.07
CA GLY A 46 -4.62 -2.41 14.27
C GLY A 46 -4.60 -1.71 12.91
N ARG A 47 -5.73 -1.10 12.51
CA ARG A 47 -5.86 -0.39 11.23
C ARG A 47 -5.24 1.01 11.33
N VAL A 48 -4.16 1.24 10.59
CA VAL A 48 -3.48 2.53 10.54
C VAL A 48 -3.70 3.17 9.17
N VAL A 49 -4.13 4.42 9.15
CA VAL A 49 -4.33 5.20 7.92
C VAL A 49 -3.46 6.45 7.96
N LEU A 50 -2.62 6.60 6.95
CA LEU A 50 -1.83 7.81 6.73
C LEU A 50 -2.29 8.50 5.45
N PHE A 51 -2.53 9.81 5.55
CA PHE A 51 -2.81 10.66 4.41
C PHE A 51 -1.58 11.52 4.10
N ILE A 52 -1.06 11.39 2.89
CA ILE A 52 0.13 12.10 2.42
C ILE A 52 -0.32 13.06 1.33
N ASN A 53 -0.27 14.35 1.64
CA ASN A 53 -0.62 15.44 0.74
C ASN A 53 0.56 15.84 -0.18
N GLY A 54 1.24 14.85 -0.74
CA GLY A 54 2.44 15.05 -1.52
C GLY A 54 3.09 13.72 -1.83
N ASP A 55 4.41 13.71 -1.91
CA ASP A 55 5.16 12.59 -2.46
C ASP A 55 5.54 11.57 -1.38
N VAL A 56 5.53 10.29 -1.76
CA VAL A 56 6.04 9.18 -0.97
C VAL A 56 7.28 8.60 -1.64
N GLU A 57 8.37 8.53 -0.88
CA GLU A 57 9.63 7.93 -1.33
C GLU A 57 10.18 6.93 -0.31
N MET A 58 10.26 5.67 -0.72
CA MET A 58 10.74 4.56 0.10
C MET A 58 11.88 3.86 -0.64
N ASN A 59 13.12 4.05 -0.17
CA ASN A 59 14.33 3.61 -0.88
C ASN A 59 15.52 3.29 0.06
N GLY A 60 16.70 3.08 -0.52
CA GLY A 60 17.97 3.07 0.23
C GLY A 60 18.20 1.85 1.12
N GLY A 61 17.63 0.70 0.77
CA GLY A 61 17.69 -0.52 1.59
C GLY A 61 16.96 -0.40 2.93
N ALA A 62 16.12 0.62 3.09
CA ALA A 62 15.24 0.74 4.24
C ALA A 62 14.20 -0.38 4.29
N SER A 63 13.57 -0.57 5.44
CA SER A 63 12.58 -1.63 5.60
C SER A 63 11.35 -1.20 6.40
N ILE A 64 10.23 -1.89 6.14
CA ILE A 64 8.99 -1.75 6.90
C ILE A 64 8.58 -3.09 7.50
N GLN A 65 8.10 -3.03 8.74
CA GLN A 65 7.41 -4.13 9.39
C GLN A 65 6.00 -3.67 9.77
N ILE A 66 5.00 -4.46 9.42
CA ILE A 66 3.61 -4.29 9.84
C ILE A 66 3.29 -5.46 10.75
N ASP A 67 2.87 -5.19 11.98
CA ASP A 67 2.53 -6.25 12.93
C ASP A 67 1.40 -7.12 12.39
N SER A 68 1.41 -8.40 12.75
CA SER A 68 0.60 -9.43 12.08
C SER A 68 -0.91 -9.22 12.22
N ASP A 69 -1.35 -8.44 13.21
CA ASP A 69 -2.74 -8.08 13.49
C ASP A 69 -3.10 -6.65 13.04
N SER A 70 -2.17 -6.00 12.36
CA SER A 70 -2.24 -4.60 11.95
C SER A 70 -2.27 -4.46 10.43
N SER A 71 -2.64 -3.29 9.93
CA SER A 71 -2.65 -2.96 8.51
C SER A 71 -2.28 -1.49 8.30
N LEU A 72 -1.67 -1.18 7.17
CA LEU A 72 -1.34 0.17 6.76
C LEU A 72 -2.09 0.54 5.48
N THR A 73 -2.91 1.58 5.54
CA THR A 73 -3.45 2.25 4.35
C THR A 73 -2.73 3.58 4.15
N LEU A 74 -2.11 3.75 2.99
CA LEU A 74 -1.56 5.02 2.53
C LEU A 74 -2.51 5.64 1.51
N ILE A 75 -2.94 6.87 1.77
CA ILE A 75 -3.66 7.70 0.81
C ILE A 75 -2.69 8.78 0.34
N VAL A 76 -2.39 8.84 -0.95
CA VAL A 76 -1.30 9.65 -1.49
C VAL A 76 -1.80 10.53 -2.63
N THR A 77 -1.60 11.84 -2.53
CA THR A 77 -2.00 12.81 -3.55
C THR A 77 -0.90 13.10 -4.58
N GLY A 78 0.37 12.79 -4.28
CA GLY A 78 1.53 12.93 -5.18
C GLY A 78 2.09 11.61 -5.71
N ASP A 79 3.36 11.62 -6.11
CA ASP A 79 4.07 10.45 -6.63
C ASP A 79 4.35 9.42 -5.52
N PHE A 80 4.15 8.14 -5.80
CA PHE A 80 4.61 7.04 -4.94
C PHE A 80 5.79 6.31 -5.57
N LYS A 81 6.92 6.23 -4.87
CA LYS A 81 8.15 5.59 -5.36
C LYS A 81 8.70 4.60 -4.33
N LEU A 82 8.67 3.32 -4.68
CA LEU A 82 9.33 2.23 -3.96
C LEU A 82 10.53 1.73 -4.78
N THR A 83 11.75 1.98 -4.31
CA THR A 83 12.97 1.73 -5.11
C THR A 83 14.15 1.26 -4.26
N GLY A 84 15.30 1.02 -4.89
CA GLY A 84 16.59 0.94 -4.19
C GLY A 84 16.69 -0.14 -3.12
N GLY A 85 16.12 -1.32 -3.36
CA GLY A 85 16.20 -2.45 -2.42
C GLY A 85 15.40 -2.28 -1.13
N PHE A 86 14.44 -1.35 -1.07
CA PHE A 86 13.50 -1.28 0.04
C PHE A 86 12.82 -2.63 0.31
N GLU A 87 12.73 -3.01 1.58
CA GLU A 87 12.24 -4.32 2.00
C GLU A 87 10.97 -4.24 2.87
N PHE A 88 9.92 -4.93 2.44
CA PHE A 88 8.84 -5.36 3.34
C PHE A 88 9.30 -6.60 4.09
N LEU A 89 9.44 -6.51 5.42
CA LEU A 89 9.87 -7.66 6.24
C LEU A 89 8.79 -8.74 6.31
N ASN A 90 7.52 -8.34 6.25
CA ASN A 90 6.39 -9.23 6.06
C ASN A 90 6.30 -9.68 4.60
N LYS A 91 6.20 -11.00 4.36
CA LYS A 91 6.17 -11.58 3.00
C LYS A 91 4.78 -12.14 2.63
N SER A 92 3.73 -11.40 2.97
CA SER A 92 2.33 -11.75 2.69
C SER A 92 1.52 -10.51 2.35
N ALA A 93 0.63 -10.59 1.36
CA ALA A 93 -0.29 -9.50 1.02
C ALA A 93 -1.42 -9.30 2.04
N VAL A 94 -1.67 -10.28 2.92
CA VAL A 94 -2.69 -10.22 3.98
C VAL A 94 -2.11 -10.37 5.37
N ASN A 95 -2.77 -9.75 6.35
CA ASN A 95 -2.52 -9.91 7.77
C ASN A 95 -3.22 -11.18 8.33
N ASN A 96 -3.07 -11.47 9.62
CA ASN A 96 -3.66 -12.66 10.25
C ASN A 96 -5.19 -12.61 10.41
N LYS A 97 -5.81 -11.45 10.12
CA LYS A 97 -7.26 -11.25 10.11
C LYS A 97 -7.84 -11.42 8.70
N GLY A 98 -7.00 -11.73 7.70
CA GLY A 98 -7.41 -11.84 6.31
C GLY A 98 -7.64 -10.50 5.61
N GLU A 99 -7.18 -9.40 6.21
CA GLU A 99 -7.25 -8.05 5.63
C GLU A 99 -5.96 -7.75 4.86
N PRO A 100 -5.99 -6.84 3.86
CA PRO A 100 -4.77 -6.37 3.22
C PRO A 100 -3.75 -5.86 4.24
N LEU A 101 -2.51 -6.38 4.19
CA LEU A 101 -1.43 -5.93 5.07
C LEU A 101 -1.07 -4.46 4.78
N PHE A 102 -0.99 -4.13 3.49
CA PHE A 102 -0.69 -2.81 2.99
C PHE A 102 -1.67 -2.47 1.86
N THR A 103 -2.23 -1.26 1.91
CA THR A 103 -3.07 -0.70 0.86
C THR A 103 -2.51 0.65 0.44
N LEU A 104 -2.32 0.87 -0.86
CA LEU A 104 -2.03 2.17 -1.44
C LEU A 104 -3.25 2.68 -2.21
N LEU A 105 -3.75 3.84 -1.83
CA LEU A 105 -4.74 4.62 -2.56
C LEU A 105 -4.05 5.85 -3.14
N SER A 106 -3.60 5.77 -4.38
CA SER A 106 -2.98 6.90 -5.09
C SER A 106 -4.04 7.65 -5.89
N THR A 107 -4.28 8.90 -5.50
CA THR A 107 -5.22 9.80 -6.16
C THR A 107 -4.54 10.75 -7.16
N PHE A 108 -3.23 10.58 -7.37
CA PHE A 108 -2.47 11.47 -8.24
C PHE A 108 -2.84 11.25 -9.70
N ILE A 109 -3.36 12.30 -10.33
CA ILE A 109 -3.71 12.33 -11.75
C ILE A 109 -2.68 13.25 -12.43
N GLY A 110 -1.49 12.72 -12.68
CA GLY A 110 -0.41 13.51 -13.27
C GLY A 110 0.74 12.63 -13.75
N LYS A 111 1.02 12.66 -15.05
CA LYS A 111 2.12 11.93 -15.73
C LYS A 111 2.02 10.38 -15.68
N LYS A 112 2.73 9.75 -16.62
CA LYS A 112 3.01 8.31 -16.61
C LYS A 112 3.87 7.97 -15.38
N GLY A 113 3.52 6.91 -14.67
CA GLY A 113 4.31 6.39 -13.54
C GLY A 113 4.06 7.04 -12.18
N ALA A 114 2.82 7.47 -11.90
CA ALA A 114 2.42 8.02 -10.60
C ALA A 114 2.71 7.05 -9.43
N VAL A 115 2.62 5.74 -9.69
CA VAL A 115 3.09 4.71 -8.78
C VAL A 115 4.23 3.97 -9.45
N LYS A 116 5.40 3.93 -8.81
CA LYS A 116 6.60 3.26 -9.32
C LYS A 116 7.15 2.27 -8.30
N ILE A 117 7.33 1.02 -8.73
CA ILE A 117 7.99 -0.03 -7.97
C ILE A 117 9.16 -0.55 -8.78
N SER A 118 10.38 -0.45 -8.25
CA SER A 118 11.57 -0.89 -8.98
C SER A 118 12.77 -1.25 -8.13
N GLY A 119 13.86 -1.69 -8.77
CA GLY A 119 15.16 -1.92 -8.12
C GLY A 119 15.17 -3.16 -7.23
N GLY A 120 14.61 -4.27 -7.70
CA GLY A 120 14.58 -5.55 -6.98
C GLY A 120 13.70 -5.57 -5.74
N THR A 121 12.88 -4.55 -5.53
CA THR A 121 11.96 -4.45 -4.39
C THR A 121 10.72 -5.31 -4.60
N LYS A 122 10.17 -5.84 -3.51
CA LYS A 122 8.87 -6.52 -3.50
C LYS A 122 7.90 -5.76 -2.58
N LEU A 123 6.77 -5.32 -3.14
CA LEU A 123 5.65 -4.78 -2.38
C LEU A 123 4.63 -5.90 -2.13
N TYR A 124 4.14 -6.03 -0.91
CA TYR A 124 3.09 -6.98 -0.55
C TYR A 124 1.82 -6.23 -0.17
N GLY A 125 0.74 -6.37 -0.93
CA GLY A 125 -0.51 -5.66 -0.63
C GLY A 125 -1.39 -5.34 -1.84
N VAL A 126 -2.24 -4.32 -1.69
CA VAL A 126 -3.19 -3.87 -2.71
C VAL A 126 -2.89 -2.44 -3.14
N ILE A 127 -2.92 -2.19 -4.44
CA ILE A 127 -2.73 -0.86 -5.02
C ILE A 127 -3.97 -0.46 -5.81
N TYR A 128 -4.50 0.72 -5.51
CA TYR A 128 -5.47 1.44 -6.34
C TYR A 128 -4.84 2.76 -6.76
N ALA A 129 -4.63 2.93 -8.05
CA ALA A 129 -4.05 4.14 -8.64
C ALA A 129 -5.02 4.72 -9.68
N LEU A 130 -5.25 6.02 -9.63
CA LEU A 130 -6.01 6.73 -10.68
C LEU A 130 -5.19 6.94 -11.97
N SER A 131 -3.89 6.69 -11.92
CA SER A 131 -2.95 6.84 -13.04
C SER A 131 -2.16 5.54 -13.28
N ASP A 132 -1.07 5.62 -14.04
CA ASP A 132 -0.23 4.49 -14.42
C ASP A 132 0.60 3.95 -13.24
N LEU A 133 0.64 2.61 -13.13
CA LEU A 133 1.54 1.85 -12.26
C LEU A 133 2.70 1.30 -13.07
N ASP A 134 3.91 1.71 -12.75
CA ASP A 134 5.14 1.29 -13.42
C ASP A 134 5.95 0.31 -12.54
N LEU A 135 6.10 -0.92 -13.04
CA LEU A 135 6.98 -1.94 -12.47
C LEU A 135 8.24 -2.06 -13.32
N GLY A 136 9.41 -1.72 -12.75
CA GLY A 136 10.69 -1.72 -13.46
C GLY A 136 11.82 -2.43 -12.73
N GLY A 137 12.85 -2.89 -13.44
CA GLY A 137 14.10 -3.35 -12.83
C GLY A 137 13.92 -4.38 -11.71
N SER A 138 13.23 -5.47 -12.02
CA SER A 138 12.87 -6.55 -11.08
C SER A 138 11.99 -6.15 -9.90
N GLY A 139 11.37 -4.96 -9.91
CA GLY A 139 10.31 -4.59 -9.00
C GLY A 139 9.11 -5.52 -9.13
N THR A 140 8.61 -6.07 -8.02
CA THR A 140 7.50 -7.03 -8.02
C THR A 140 6.40 -6.55 -7.10
N LEU A 141 5.16 -6.70 -7.53
CA LEU A 141 3.99 -6.62 -6.67
C LEU A 141 3.52 -8.03 -6.33
N VAL A 142 3.32 -8.31 -5.05
CA VAL A 142 2.64 -9.52 -4.56
C VAL A 142 1.30 -9.09 -3.97
N GLY A 143 0.20 -9.46 -4.61
CA GLY A 143 -1.15 -9.05 -4.22
C GLY A 143 -1.98 -8.59 -5.42
N GLN A 144 -2.57 -7.40 -5.34
CA GLN A 144 -3.53 -6.90 -6.34
C GLN A 144 -3.21 -5.46 -6.74
N ALA A 145 -3.44 -5.13 -8.01
CA ALA A 145 -3.30 -3.78 -8.53
C ALA A 145 -4.44 -3.39 -9.47
N PHE A 146 -4.89 -2.15 -9.30
CA PHE A 146 -5.82 -1.46 -10.16
C PHE A 146 -5.17 -0.12 -10.54
N GLY A 147 -5.07 0.15 -11.84
CA GLY A 147 -4.42 1.35 -12.37
C GLY A 147 -4.99 1.67 -13.75
N ALA A 148 -4.78 2.90 -14.23
CA ALA A 148 -5.16 3.26 -15.59
C ALA A 148 -4.42 2.38 -16.62
N ASN A 149 -3.12 2.19 -16.39
CA ASN A 149 -2.29 1.19 -17.06
C ASN A 149 -1.37 0.54 -16.03
N ILE A 150 -1.02 -0.73 -16.24
CA ILE A 150 0.01 -1.43 -15.47
C ILE A 150 1.14 -1.78 -16.44
N ASN A 151 2.26 -1.07 -16.32
CA ASN A 151 3.41 -1.21 -17.21
C ASN A 151 4.51 -2.04 -16.53
N ALA A 152 4.68 -3.29 -16.94
CA ALA A 152 5.68 -4.20 -16.39
C ALA A 152 6.85 -4.38 -17.37
N ASN A 153 8.04 -3.88 -17.00
CA ASN A 153 9.24 -3.94 -17.83
C ASN A 153 10.48 -4.41 -17.05
N GLY A 154 11.36 -5.20 -17.68
CA GLY A 154 12.66 -5.56 -17.08
C GLY A 154 12.57 -6.59 -15.96
N GLY A 155 11.99 -7.76 -16.25
CA GLY A 155 11.97 -8.92 -15.34
C GLY A 155 11.04 -8.77 -14.13
N THR A 156 9.96 -8.00 -14.27
CA THR A 156 9.00 -7.69 -13.20
C THR A 156 7.79 -8.60 -13.26
N ALA A 157 7.03 -8.64 -12.16
CA ALA A 157 5.82 -9.43 -12.06
C ALA A 157 4.76 -8.78 -11.17
N VAL A 158 3.50 -9.13 -11.43
CA VAL A 158 2.39 -9.04 -10.48
C VAL A 158 2.05 -10.48 -10.10
N GLU A 159 2.47 -10.89 -8.90
CA GLU A 159 2.17 -12.21 -8.33
C GLU A 159 0.84 -12.08 -7.58
N TYR A 160 -0.24 -12.64 -8.14
CA TYR A 160 -1.55 -12.55 -7.49
C TYR A 160 -1.53 -13.29 -6.15
N GLN A 161 -1.88 -12.55 -5.09
CA GLN A 161 -2.23 -13.12 -3.79
C GLN A 161 -3.58 -12.53 -3.39
N GLN A 162 -4.52 -13.39 -3.04
CA GLN A 162 -5.82 -12.96 -2.54
C GLN A 162 -5.62 -12.08 -1.31
N ALA A 163 -6.13 -10.85 -1.37
CA ALA A 163 -5.91 -9.81 -0.36
C ALA A 163 -7.10 -9.62 0.59
N VAL A 164 -8.15 -10.41 0.39
CA VAL A 164 -9.32 -10.46 1.27
C VAL A 164 -9.60 -11.94 1.47
N ALA A 165 -9.42 -12.43 2.68
CA ALA A 165 -9.99 -13.72 3.03
C ALA A 165 -11.51 -13.56 2.93
N GLY A 166 -12.10 -14.05 1.84
CA GLY A 166 -13.47 -14.52 1.92
C GLY A 166 -13.48 -15.56 3.04
N ASP A 167 -14.47 -15.48 3.92
CA ASP A 167 -14.67 -16.41 5.02
C ASP A 167 -14.31 -17.82 4.53
N SER A 168 -13.29 -18.41 5.15
CA SER A 168 -12.67 -19.66 4.69
C SER A 168 -13.55 -20.86 5.09
N SER A 169 -14.84 -20.77 4.82
CA SER A 169 -15.72 -21.91 4.62
C SER A 169 -15.66 -22.29 3.14
N ASP A 170 -15.63 -23.59 2.89
CA ASP A 170 -15.39 -24.29 1.63
C ASP A 170 -16.43 -24.05 0.52
N SER A 171 -16.69 -22.78 0.19
CA SER A 171 -17.54 -22.36 -0.92
C SER A 171 -16.85 -21.21 -1.63
N SER A 172 -16.37 -21.47 -2.84
CA SER A 172 -15.99 -20.44 -3.79
C SER A 172 -17.09 -19.36 -3.84
N TYR A 173 -16.75 -18.14 -3.45
CA TYR A 173 -17.62 -16.98 -3.64
C TYR A 173 -17.82 -16.79 -5.14
N SER A 174 -18.94 -17.29 -5.65
CA SER A 174 -19.48 -16.89 -6.94
C SER A 174 -20.42 -15.73 -6.65
N PRO A 175 -20.10 -14.48 -7.05
CA PRO A 175 -21.05 -13.40 -6.89
C PRO A 175 -22.32 -13.80 -7.64
N GLU A 176 -23.44 -13.90 -6.93
CA GLU A 176 -24.73 -13.99 -7.59
C GLU A 176 -24.91 -12.67 -8.34
N LEU A 177 -24.97 -12.74 -9.67
CA LEU A 177 -25.42 -11.62 -10.49
C LEU A 177 -26.86 -11.35 -10.06
N ASP A 178 -27.08 -10.27 -9.29
CA ASP A 178 -28.42 -9.81 -9.01
C ASP A 178 -29.05 -9.38 -10.34
N SER A 179 -29.86 -10.26 -10.91
CA SER A 179 -30.61 -10.01 -12.14
C SER A 179 -31.58 -8.83 -12.04
N ASN A 180 -31.79 -8.29 -10.82
CA ASN A 180 -32.61 -7.11 -10.57
C ASN A 180 -31.78 -5.84 -10.34
N PHE A 181 -30.44 -5.89 -10.48
CA PHE A 181 -29.61 -4.69 -10.44
C PHE A 181 -29.86 -3.85 -11.71
N GLN A 182 -30.74 -2.86 -11.58
CA GLN A 182 -30.98 -1.84 -12.60
C GLN A 182 -30.37 -0.52 -12.13
N ILE A 183 -29.52 0.07 -12.96
CA ILE A 183 -29.16 1.48 -12.85
C ILE A 183 -30.13 2.23 -13.75
N ASP A 184 -31.15 2.82 -13.14
CA ASP A 184 -32.03 3.77 -13.82
C ASP A 184 -31.31 5.12 -13.93
N TYR A 185 -31.22 5.63 -15.16
CA TYR A 185 -30.78 6.99 -15.48
C TYR A 185 -31.90 7.77 -16.16
#